data_AF-Q4WAL0-F1
#
_entry.id   AF-Q4WAL0-F1
#
_cell.length_a   1.000
_cell.length_b   1.000
_cell.length_c   1.000
_cell.angle_alpha   90.00
_cell.angle_beta   90.00
_cell.angle_gamma   90.00
#
_symmetry.space_group_name_H-M   'P 1'
#
loop_
_entity.id
_entity.type
_entity.pdbx_description
1 polymer ?
#
loop_
_entity_poly.entity_id
_entity_poly.type
_entity_poly.pdbx_seq_one_letter_code
_entity_poly.pdbx_strand_id
1 'polypeptide(L)'
;MPLTKGARGRTKEPIHFVNARPTSENEKLRIQRLVRAHVGKWISDQTKDRSSAGESSDSNSNREETCDPASQIFEIDTEETLFPSSSSPSAGSSRESPESTISRSLSLSIQSASHVPLPPIASSHTYERREDDTEGHCEYSPCQAVVDATRECTRSPGQENGPLVSYTIAAIGSNAFDPFHTYPSHYTPEVVHACERYCIDVLWPKLTPPTPGDRDVSATKNWLPLSLSDPVLFTAILFGSLSHQRCRWVNKQTPDGSFSPRDQRLLEQCEYETIKLVNKAFSDPDQNRILSDSIILSVVCMAHNIADDNDRRRHRPIPFKPPLTQLQWLDVYASLPPNLVHLRGLTELIKLRGGLKNIKLPGLATTVAFSAILTASYLLSQPTFEYIPFHEPRQGLTLQELLGYTSLDVELGFGRLCQIGFTPEMADVFQALRVYTNIIIDHIKVSHPNPDLSLLCDQRNLVQYHLLNLPSARHLPTWFPTPHHQTIYETCRLAALIYAVGVTFPLPFQCSPLPRLANLLQETLQQTPDATPLWTHPNAQIALLWALTLGGIAAENRPERAWFVHTLAQAASSNGIYFWPKLKSVLEFMLWYDAACDEAGYSLWLEVAGLL
;
A
#
# COMPACT_ATOMS: atom_id res chain seq x y z
N MET A 1 22.07 23.22 -52.71
CA MET A 1 22.01 22.09 -51.77
C MET A 1 23.06 22.29 -50.68
N PRO A 2 22.69 22.61 -49.43
CA PRO A 2 23.61 22.49 -48.31
C PRO A 2 23.33 21.21 -47.50
N LEU A 3 24.44 20.67 -46.99
CA LEU A 3 24.58 19.38 -46.30
C LEU A 3 23.76 19.28 -45.02
N THR A 4 23.03 18.17 -44.90
CA THR A 4 22.41 17.67 -43.67
C THR A 4 23.49 17.32 -42.64
N LYS A 5 23.56 18.11 -41.55
CA LYS A 5 24.30 17.73 -40.34
C LYS A 5 23.59 16.54 -39.70
N GLY A 6 24.29 15.40 -39.63
CA GLY A 6 23.82 14.19 -38.98
C GLY A 6 23.44 14.43 -37.52
N ALA A 7 22.31 13.85 -37.12
CA ALA A 7 21.85 13.81 -35.74
C ALA A 7 22.93 13.14 -34.87
N ARG A 8 23.42 13.85 -33.84
CA ARG A 8 24.27 13.27 -32.81
C ARG A 8 23.45 12.20 -32.08
N GLY A 9 23.91 10.95 -32.15
CA GLY A 9 23.36 9.87 -31.36
C GLY A 9 23.39 10.23 -29.87
N ARG A 10 22.26 9.98 -29.18
CA ARG A 10 22.19 10.03 -27.71
C ARG A 10 23.22 9.06 -27.14
N THR A 11 24.30 9.57 -26.58
CA THR A 11 25.18 8.79 -25.68
C THR A 11 24.33 8.36 -24.50
N LYS A 12 24.05 7.05 -24.40
CA LYS A 12 23.39 6.46 -23.23
C LYS A 12 24.30 6.68 -22.03
N GLU A 13 23.85 7.45 -21.04
CA GLU A 13 24.59 7.61 -19.78
C GLU A 13 24.69 6.22 -19.10
N PRO A 14 25.87 5.84 -18.59
CA PRO A 14 26.03 4.58 -17.87
C PRO A 14 25.16 4.59 -16.60
N ILE A 15 24.45 3.48 -16.33
CA ILE A 15 23.66 3.32 -15.10
C ILE A 15 24.64 3.25 -13.93
N HIS A 16 24.58 4.23 -13.03
CA HIS A 16 25.40 4.28 -11.84
C HIS A 16 24.52 4.23 -10.60
N PHE A 17 24.77 3.25 -9.73
CA PHE A 17 24.06 3.13 -8.46
C PHE A 17 24.70 4.04 -7.43
N VAL A 18 23.91 4.92 -6.84
CA VAL A 18 24.40 5.99 -5.98
C VAL A 18 24.29 5.60 -4.52
N ASN A 19 25.26 6.00 -3.69
CA ASN A 19 25.16 5.80 -2.26
C ASN A 19 24.07 6.70 -1.66
N ALA A 20 23.03 6.12 -1.05
CA ALA A 20 21.98 6.89 -0.38
C ALA A 20 22.50 7.65 0.86
N ARG A 21 23.68 7.25 1.39
CA ARG A 21 24.32 7.81 2.59
C ARG A 21 25.75 8.27 2.29
N PRO A 22 25.94 9.47 1.70
CA PRO A 22 27.26 9.99 1.37
C PRO A 22 28.14 10.09 2.63
N THR A 23 29.36 9.57 2.52
CA THR A 23 30.35 9.56 3.61
C THR A 23 31.09 10.90 3.77
N SER A 24 30.87 11.84 2.85
CA SER A 24 31.41 13.20 2.90
C SER A 24 30.44 14.22 2.30
N GLU A 25 30.52 15.48 2.75
CA GLU A 25 29.71 16.58 2.21
C GLU A 25 29.93 16.81 0.70
N ASN A 26 31.14 16.54 0.21
CA ASN A 26 31.42 16.62 -1.24
C ASN A 26 30.72 15.50 -2.03
N GLU A 27 30.70 14.28 -1.49
CA GLU A 27 29.94 13.16 -2.06
C GLU A 27 28.45 13.49 -2.04
N LYS A 28 27.93 14.03 -0.92
CA LYS A 28 26.54 14.45 -0.77
C LYS A 28 26.11 15.47 -1.82
N LEU A 29 26.88 16.54 -2.00
CA LEU A 29 26.59 17.58 -3.00
C LEU A 29 26.63 17.03 -4.44
N ARG A 30 27.57 16.12 -4.74
CA ARG A 30 27.65 15.46 -6.04
C ARG A 30 26.42 14.59 -6.30
N ILE A 31 26.02 13.80 -5.30
CA ILE A 31 24.85 12.92 -5.34
C ILE A 31 23.58 13.76 -5.50
N GLN A 32 23.40 14.81 -4.71
CA GLN A 32 22.25 15.71 -4.81
C GLN A 32 22.08 16.32 -6.21
N ARG A 33 23.19 16.74 -6.85
CA ARG A 33 23.14 17.29 -8.23
C ARG A 33 22.71 16.24 -9.25
N LEU A 34 23.26 15.02 -9.16
CA LEU A 34 22.87 13.88 -10.01
C LEU A 34 21.39 13.51 -9.80
N VAL A 35 20.98 13.39 -8.54
CA VAL A 35 19.63 12.95 -8.16
C VAL A 35 18.57 13.99 -8.54
N ARG A 36 18.78 15.29 -8.27
CA ARG A 36 17.80 16.34 -8.56
C ARG A 36 17.52 16.44 -10.08
N ALA A 37 18.56 16.39 -10.91
CA ALA A 37 18.41 16.43 -12.36
C ALA A 37 17.68 15.18 -12.90
N HIS A 38 17.99 14.00 -12.35
CA HIS A 38 17.44 12.74 -12.85
C HIS A 38 16.04 12.43 -12.31
N VAL A 39 15.75 12.64 -11.02
CA VAL A 39 14.46 12.31 -10.41
C VAL A 39 13.37 13.28 -10.86
N GLY A 40 13.63 14.58 -10.91
CA GLY A 40 12.65 15.57 -11.36
C GLY A 40 12.21 15.30 -12.81
N LYS A 41 13.16 14.95 -13.68
CA LYS A 41 12.86 14.50 -15.05
C LYS A 41 12.03 13.22 -15.06
N TRP A 42 12.34 12.22 -14.23
CA TRP A 42 11.60 10.96 -14.23
C TRP A 42 10.16 11.12 -13.74
N ILE A 43 9.93 11.89 -12.67
CA ILE A 43 8.56 12.22 -12.22
C ILE A 43 7.82 12.96 -13.34
N SER A 44 8.48 13.94 -13.98
CA SER A 44 7.91 14.65 -15.12
C SER A 44 7.58 13.71 -16.29
N ASP A 45 8.50 12.84 -16.72
CA ASP A 45 8.30 11.87 -17.80
C ASP A 45 7.16 10.89 -17.46
N GLN A 46 7.09 10.39 -16.21
CA GLN A 46 5.97 9.55 -15.74
C GLN A 46 4.61 10.29 -15.76
N THR A 47 4.63 11.62 -15.66
CA THR A 47 3.44 12.47 -15.83
C THR A 47 3.21 12.96 -17.26
N LYS A 48 4.24 12.99 -18.12
CA LYS A 48 4.26 13.63 -19.45
C LYS A 48 4.20 12.64 -20.62
N ASP A 49 4.70 11.41 -20.50
CA ASP A 49 4.45 10.32 -21.48
C ASP A 49 2.94 10.04 -21.63
N ARG A 50 2.13 10.64 -20.76
CA ARG A 50 0.66 10.73 -20.79
C ARG A 50 0.11 11.75 -21.80
N SER A 51 0.85 12.81 -22.11
CA SER A 51 0.39 13.90 -22.99
C SER A 51 0.57 13.58 -24.47
N SER A 52 1.63 12.85 -24.84
CA SER A 52 2.00 12.61 -26.24
C SER A 52 1.48 11.29 -26.82
N ALA A 53 0.95 10.38 -26.00
CA ALA A 53 0.39 9.11 -26.48
C ALA A 53 -1.00 9.26 -27.13
N GLY A 54 -1.61 10.45 -27.07
CA GLY A 54 -2.89 10.77 -27.70
C GLY A 54 -2.82 11.66 -28.95
N GLU A 55 -1.64 12.18 -29.32
CA GLU A 55 -1.48 13.07 -30.47
C GLU A 55 -0.62 12.42 -31.55
N SER A 56 -1.21 11.51 -32.30
CA SER A 56 -0.78 11.22 -33.66
C SER A 56 -1.93 11.51 -34.62
N SER A 57 -2.06 12.78 -35.01
CA SER A 57 -2.29 13.23 -36.39
C SER A 57 -2.59 14.73 -36.41
N ASP A 58 -2.09 15.34 -37.49
CA ASP A 58 -2.41 16.66 -38.04
C ASP A 58 -1.68 17.90 -37.50
N SER A 59 -0.72 18.30 -38.34
CA SER A 59 -0.11 19.61 -38.46
C SER A 59 -1.10 20.70 -38.87
N ASN A 60 -1.23 21.78 -38.11
CA ASN A 60 -0.76 23.12 -38.52
C ASN A 60 -1.07 24.23 -37.49
N SER A 61 -0.10 25.14 -37.41
CA SER A 61 -0.07 26.50 -36.83
C SER A 61 -1.37 27.16 -36.33
N ASN A 62 -1.33 27.67 -35.09
CA ASN A 62 -1.17 29.11 -34.84
C ASN A 62 -0.78 29.38 -33.38
N ARG A 63 0.21 30.26 -33.21
CA ARG A 63 0.69 30.78 -31.92
C ARG A 63 -0.26 31.86 -31.42
N GLU A 64 -0.83 31.67 -30.23
CA GLU A 64 -1.21 32.76 -29.35
C GLU A 64 -0.67 32.46 -27.94
N GLU A 65 0.13 33.40 -27.44
CA GLU A 65 0.70 33.40 -26.10
C GLU A 65 -0.43 33.55 -25.07
N THR A 66 -0.67 32.50 -24.29
CA THR A 66 -1.42 32.61 -23.04
C THR A 66 -0.59 32.00 -21.91
N CYS A 67 -0.51 32.78 -20.82
CA CYS A 67 0.32 32.55 -19.66
C CYS A 67 -0.04 31.21 -19.00
N ASP A 68 0.93 30.30 -18.97
CA ASP A 68 0.79 28.92 -18.51
C ASP A 68 0.77 28.89 -16.96
N PRO A 69 -0.34 28.46 -16.30
CA PRO A 69 -0.38 28.33 -14.84
C PRO A 69 0.37 27.09 -14.32
N ALA A 70 1.05 26.34 -15.19
CA ALA A 70 1.83 25.13 -14.88
C ALA A 70 3.08 25.35 -14.00
N SER A 71 3.34 26.56 -13.50
CA SER A 71 4.49 26.88 -12.65
C SER A 71 4.23 26.75 -11.14
N GLN A 72 3.00 26.43 -10.71
CA GLN A 72 2.64 26.38 -9.27
C GLN A 72 2.43 24.97 -8.70
N ILE A 73 2.70 23.89 -9.46
CA ILE A 73 2.57 22.52 -8.96
C ILE A 73 3.94 21.84 -8.93
N PHE A 74 4.87 22.30 -8.09
CA PHE A 74 6.03 21.51 -7.67
C PHE A 74 6.68 22.11 -6.42
N GLU A 75 6.25 21.65 -5.25
CA GLU A 75 7.13 21.41 -4.10
C GLU A 75 6.64 20.12 -3.43
N ILE A 76 6.89 18.97 -4.07
CA ILE A 76 7.21 17.80 -3.26
C ILE A 76 8.53 18.18 -2.62
N ASP A 77 8.58 18.24 -1.29
CA ASP A 77 9.77 18.59 -0.53
C ASP A 77 10.85 17.50 -0.74
N THR A 78 11.50 17.60 -1.90
CA THR A 78 12.45 16.61 -2.41
C THR A 78 13.77 16.75 -1.64
N GLU A 79 13.99 17.89 -0.98
CA GLU A 79 15.12 18.08 -0.07
C GLU A 79 14.87 17.40 1.28
N GLU A 80 13.64 17.50 1.83
CA GLU A 80 13.29 16.84 3.09
C GLU A 80 13.23 15.31 2.98
N THR A 81 12.90 14.79 1.79
CA THR A 81 12.87 13.32 1.54
C THR A 81 14.25 12.72 1.26
N LEU A 82 15.24 13.53 0.88
CA LEU A 82 16.60 13.05 0.62
C LEU A 82 17.53 13.22 1.84
N PHE A 83 17.45 14.32 2.61
CA PHE A 83 18.26 14.53 3.82
C PHE A 83 17.67 15.61 4.77
N PRO A 84 16.96 15.27 5.86
CA PRO A 84 16.49 16.25 6.85
C PRO A 84 17.60 16.83 7.74
N SER A 85 17.59 18.16 7.90
CA SER A 85 18.54 18.92 8.72
C SER A 85 18.17 18.93 10.22
N SER A 86 19.18 18.98 11.09
CA SER A 86 19.03 18.98 12.55
C SER A 86 18.85 20.38 13.13
N SER A 87 17.68 20.66 13.69
CA SER A 87 17.50 21.73 14.67
C SER A 87 16.44 21.35 15.71
N SER A 88 16.77 21.60 16.97
CA SER A 88 15.92 21.34 18.13
C SER A 88 15.21 22.63 18.56
N PRO A 89 13.99 22.55 19.09
CA PRO A 89 13.64 23.41 20.20
C PRO A 89 13.05 22.64 21.39
N SER A 90 13.18 23.31 22.52
CA SER A 90 13.03 22.92 23.92
C SER A 90 11.62 22.56 24.37
N ALA A 91 11.58 21.75 25.43
CA ALA A 91 10.42 21.28 26.16
C ALA A 91 9.54 22.39 26.78
N GLY A 92 8.22 22.16 26.76
CA GLY A 92 7.21 22.91 27.50
C GLY A 92 6.18 21.94 28.12
N SER A 93 6.12 21.97 29.44
CA SER A 93 5.32 21.19 30.39
C SER A 93 3.82 21.01 30.07
N SER A 94 3.28 19.82 30.33
CA SER A 94 1.85 19.53 30.49
C SER A 94 1.55 18.92 31.87
N ARG A 95 0.40 19.29 32.46
CA ARG A 95 -0.15 18.75 33.72
C ARG A 95 -1.65 18.45 33.52
N GLU A 96 -2.05 17.27 34.02
CA GLU A 96 -3.38 16.85 34.58
C GLU A 96 -4.57 16.79 33.57
N SER A 97 -5.20 15.65 33.19
CA SER A 97 -6.00 14.60 33.89
C SER A 97 -7.20 15.12 34.71
N PRO A 98 -8.33 14.37 34.89
CA PRO A 98 -8.93 13.25 34.13
C PRO A 98 -10.50 13.25 34.10
N GLU A 99 -11.09 12.11 33.69
CA GLU A 99 -12.44 11.58 33.99
C GLU A 99 -13.66 12.02 33.14
N SER A 100 -14.29 11.05 32.46
CA SER A 100 -15.50 10.40 32.99
C SER A 100 -16.09 9.33 32.07
N THR A 101 -16.66 8.36 32.75
CA THR A 101 -17.31 7.11 32.38
C THR A 101 -18.68 7.33 31.69
N ILE A 102 -19.09 6.45 30.77
CA ILE A 102 -20.35 5.65 30.85
C ILE A 102 -20.71 4.99 29.49
N SER A 103 -20.88 3.68 29.61
CA SER A 103 -21.53 2.63 28.84
C SER A 103 -22.67 2.97 27.87
N ARG A 104 -22.79 2.15 26.80
CA ARG A 104 -24.04 1.60 26.21
C ARG A 104 -23.69 0.57 25.12
N SER A 105 -23.85 -0.73 25.39
CA SER A 105 -24.98 -1.59 24.95
C SER A 105 -25.06 -1.79 23.43
N LEU A 106 -24.45 -2.88 22.94
CA LEU A 106 -24.57 -3.38 21.57
C LEU A 106 -25.64 -4.48 21.53
N SER A 107 -26.70 -4.26 20.76
CA SER A 107 -27.65 -5.28 20.32
C SER A 107 -27.33 -5.66 18.87
N LEU A 108 -26.91 -6.90 18.66
CA LEU A 108 -26.69 -7.51 17.34
C LEU A 108 -28.00 -8.08 16.82
N SER A 109 -28.41 -7.66 15.63
CA SER A 109 -29.41 -8.38 14.83
C SER A 109 -28.88 -8.55 13.41
N ILE A 110 -28.62 -9.81 13.06
CA ILE A 110 -28.25 -10.31 11.73
C ILE A 110 -29.53 -10.35 10.89
N GLN A 111 -29.58 -9.64 9.76
CA GLN A 111 -30.48 -9.99 8.66
C GLN A 111 -29.84 -9.74 7.29
N SER A 112 -29.88 -10.80 6.48
CA SER A 112 -29.49 -10.86 5.08
C SER A 112 -30.36 -9.93 4.22
N ALA A 113 -29.73 -9.05 3.44
CA ALA A 113 -30.43 -8.14 2.53
C ALA A 113 -30.95 -8.90 1.31
N SER A 114 -32.25 -9.21 1.33
CA SER A 114 -33.07 -9.39 0.13
C SER A 114 -33.62 -8.02 -0.27
N HIS A 115 -33.69 -7.76 -1.59
CA HIS A 115 -34.22 -6.54 -2.22
C HIS A 115 -35.35 -5.81 -1.46
N VAL A 116 -35.19 -4.51 -1.21
CA VAL A 116 -36.30 -3.59 -0.88
C VAL A 116 -36.07 -2.23 -1.59
N PRO A 117 -37.07 -1.66 -2.30
CA PRO A 117 -36.98 -0.33 -2.90
C PRO A 117 -37.13 0.79 -1.84
N LEU A 118 -36.56 1.96 -2.13
CA LEU A 118 -36.60 3.18 -1.30
C LEU A 118 -38.03 3.58 -0.85
N PRO A 119 -38.27 3.94 0.43
CA PRO A 119 -39.53 4.52 0.87
C PRO A 119 -39.52 6.06 0.82
N PRO A 120 -40.68 6.72 0.59
CA PRO A 120 -40.81 8.18 0.63
C PRO A 120 -40.88 8.71 2.08
N ILE A 121 -40.43 9.95 2.26
CA ILE A 121 -40.37 10.66 3.55
C ILE A 121 -41.72 11.34 3.86
N ALA A 122 -42.23 11.11 5.08
CA ALA A 122 -42.92 12.04 6.00
C ALA A 122 -44.22 11.48 6.62
N SER A 123 -44.23 11.34 7.96
CA SER A 123 -45.04 12.11 8.92
C SER A 123 -45.33 11.33 10.22
N SER A 124 -45.32 12.08 11.32
CA SER A 124 -45.44 11.71 12.73
C SER A 124 -46.70 10.93 13.10
N HIS A 125 -46.63 10.02 14.09
CA HIS A 125 -47.57 9.89 15.21
C HIS A 125 -47.01 8.97 16.33
N THR A 126 -47.56 9.14 17.52
CA THR A 126 -47.03 8.88 18.87
C THR A 126 -47.68 7.70 19.62
N TYR A 127 -46.96 7.16 20.63
CA TYR A 127 -47.39 6.32 21.79
C TYR A 127 -47.87 4.87 21.46
N GLU A 128 -47.63 3.79 22.24
CA GLU A 128 -47.55 3.58 23.69
C GLU A 128 -46.62 2.43 24.15
N ARG A 129 -46.29 2.52 25.44
CA ARG A 129 -45.60 1.62 26.39
C ARG A 129 -46.34 0.29 26.63
N ARG A 130 -45.59 -0.81 26.85
CA ARG A 130 -45.96 -1.88 27.81
C ARG A 130 -44.72 -2.60 28.35
N GLU A 131 -44.71 -2.68 29.67
CA GLU A 131 -43.82 -3.46 30.54
C GLU A 131 -44.13 -4.96 30.41
N ASP A 132 -43.13 -5.84 30.52
CA ASP A 132 -43.18 -6.90 31.53
C ASP A 132 -41.80 -7.55 31.75
N ASP A 133 -41.61 -7.98 32.99
CA ASP A 133 -40.39 -8.47 33.63
C ASP A 133 -40.04 -9.92 33.25
N THR A 134 -38.77 -10.31 33.40
CA THR A 134 -38.36 -11.43 34.26
C THR A 134 -36.84 -11.64 34.25
N GLU A 135 -36.32 -11.77 35.46
CA GLU A 135 -34.92 -11.93 35.85
C GLU A 135 -34.37 -13.34 35.57
N GLY A 136 -33.07 -13.41 35.32
CA GLY A 136 -32.31 -14.67 35.22
C GLY A 136 -30.81 -14.42 35.35
N HIS A 137 -30.35 -14.37 36.60
CA HIS A 137 -28.93 -14.28 36.98
C HIS A 137 -28.10 -15.43 36.42
N CYS A 138 -26.90 -15.13 35.89
CA CYS A 138 -25.68 -15.88 36.20
C CYS A 138 -24.42 -15.07 35.85
N GLU A 139 -23.47 -15.13 36.77
CA GLU A 139 -22.26 -14.34 36.93
C GLU A 139 -21.19 -14.65 35.87
N TYR A 140 -20.44 -13.63 35.45
CA TYR A 140 -19.17 -13.80 34.74
C TYR A 140 -18.12 -12.91 35.41
N SER A 141 -17.05 -13.54 35.91
CA SER A 141 -15.78 -12.87 36.21
C SER A 141 -14.73 -13.31 35.18
N PRO A 142 -13.77 -12.43 34.83
CA PRO A 142 -12.83 -12.65 33.73
C PRO A 142 -11.51 -13.24 34.24
N CYS A 143 -10.98 -14.25 33.54
CA CYS A 143 -9.63 -14.76 33.80
C CYS A 143 -8.66 -14.39 32.68
N GLN A 144 -7.53 -13.87 33.13
CA GLN A 144 -6.33 -13.47 32.41
C GLN A 144 -5.59 -14.66 31.76
N ALA A 145 -4.87 -14.31 30.69
CA ALA A 145 -3.56 -14.77 30.21
C ALA A 145 -2.96 -16.12 30.64
N VAL A 146 -2.25 -16.76 29.68
CA VAL A 146 -0.95 -17.50 29.73
C VAL A 146 -0.97 -18.50 28.55
N VAL A 147 -0.18 -18.29 27.48
CA VAL A 147 1.20 -18.77 27.23
C VAL A 147 1.32 -20.29 27.10
N ASP A 148 1.82 -20.71 25.93
CA ASP A 148 2.46 -21.96 25.51
C ASP A 148 1.89 -23.33 25.93
N ALA A 149 1.61 -24.16 24.92
CA ALA A 149 1.69 -25.61 25.02
C ALA A 149 2.07 -26.25 23.68
N THR A 150 3.36 -26.58 23.58
CA THR A 150 3.92 -27.63 22.72
C THR A 150 3.15 -28.93 22.89
N ARG A 151 2.73 -29.53 21.77
CA ARG A 151 2.06 -30.84 21.70
C ARG A 151 3.07 -31.97 21.85
N GLU A 152 3.04 -32.66 22.98
CA GLU A 152 3.59 -34.02 23.11
C GLU A 152 2.47 -35.05 22.92
N CYS A 153 2.77 -36.05 22.08
CA CYS A 153 1.85 -37.13 21.71
C CYS A 153 2.06 -38.33 22.64
N THR A 154 0.98 -38.77 23.27
CA THR A 154 0.82 -39.96 24.12
C THR A 154 1.31 -41.27 23.50
N ARG A 155 2.10 -42.05 24.26
CA ARG A 155 2.19 -43.52 24.14
C ARG A 155 2.23 -44.18 25.53
N SER A 156 1.46 -45.26 25.65
CA SER A 156 1.22 -46.07 26.86
C SER A 156 2.39 -47.03 27.19
N PRO A 157 2.42 -47.65 28.40
CA PRO A 157 3.64 -48.09 29.07
C PRO A 157 3.99 -49.58 28.83
N GLY A 158 5.28 -49.90 28.93
CA GLY A 158 5.74 -51.29 28.93
C GLY A 158 7.25 -51.45 29.10
N GLN A 159 7.63 -51.90 30.31
CA GLN A 159 8.85 -52.61 30.70
C GLN A 159 10.21 -51.88 30.75
N GLU A 160 10.67 -51.80 31.99
CA GLU A 160 12.03 -51.53 32.46
C GLU A 160 13.04 -52.54 31.91
N ASN A 161 14.17 -52.04 31.40
CA ASN A 161 15.53 -52.54 31.66
C ASN A 161 16.54 -51.49 31.19
N GLY A 162 17.50 -51.17 32.06
CA GLY A 162 18.24 -49.89 32.10
C GLY A 162 19.13 -49.56 30.89
N PRO A 163 19.53 -48.28 30.72
CA PRO A 163 20.33 -47.90 29.57
C PRO A 163 21.82 -48.07 29.86
N LEU A 164 22.47 -48.82 28.97
CA LEU A 164 23.85 -48.59 28.59
C LEU A 164 24.05 -47.10 28.27
N VAL A 165 25.23 -46.59 28.60
CA VAL A 165 25.77 -45.31 28.17
C VAL A 165 25.77 -45.28 26.63
N SER A 166 24.68 -44.78 26.05
CA SER A 166 24.58 -44.48 24.64
C SER A 166 25.08 -43.05 24.46
N TYR A 167 26.29 -42.92 23.92
CA TYR A 167 26.75 -41.65 23.36
C TYR A 167 25.73 -41.22 22.30
N THR A 168 24.84 -40.31 22.65
CA THR A 168 24.03 -39.60 21.67
C THR A 168 25.01 -38.77 20.86
N ILE A 169 25.25 -39.16 19.60
CA ILE A 169 25.86 -38.28 18.61
C ILE A 169 24.92 -37.07 18.54
N ALA A 170 25.31 -35.97 19.19
CA ALA A 170 24.70 -34.68 18.94
C ALA A 170 24.73 -34.50 17.41
N ALA A 171 23.57 -34.31 16.79
CA ALA A 171 23.49 -34.02 15.37
C ALA A 171 24.23 -32.70 15.12
N ILE A 172 25.53 -32.78 14.85
CA ILE A 172 26.36 -31.69 14.37
C ILE A 172 25.76 -31.30 13.02
N GLY A 173 24.88 -30.31 13.01
CA GLY A 173 24.20 -29.86 11.79
C GLY A 173 22.80 -29.26 11.97
N SER A 174 22.14 -29.40 13.13
CA SER A 174 20.75 -28.92 13.26
C SER A 174 20.59 -27.39 13.41
N ASN A 175 21.67 -26.66 13.65
CA ASN A 175 21.64 -25.20 13.92
C ASN A 175 22.48 -24.36 12.94
N ALA A 176 23.09 -24.95 11.91
CA ALA A 176 23.87 -24.19 10.93
C ALA A 176 23.43 -24.60 9.51
N PHE A 177 22.87 -23.64 8.75
CA PHE A 177 22.42 -23.88 7.38
C PHE A 177 23.58 -24.20 6.43
N ASP A 178 24.76 -23.63 6.68
CA ASP A 178 26.04 -24.08 6.11
C ASP A 178 26.99 -24.52 7.25
N PRO A 179 27.16 -25.84 7.47
CA PRO A 179 28.05 -26.35 8.50
C PRO A 179 29.54 -26.12 8.20
N PHE A 180 29.89 -25.66 6.98
CA PHE A 180 31.26 -25.39 6.57
C PHE A 180 31.60 -23.89 6.53
N HIS A 181 30.63 -23.02 6.81
CA HIS A 181 30.81 -21.56 6.84
C HIS A 181 31.49 -20.99 5.59
N THR A 182 31.15 -21.54 4.42
CA THR A 182 31.67 -21.17 3.09
C THR A 182 30.91 -20.01 2.45
N TYR A 183 30.20 -19.22 3.25
CA TYR A 183 29.42 -18.07 2.81
C TYR A 183 30.28 -17.09 1.99
N PRO A 184 29.73 -16.49 0.91
CA PRO A 184 30.43 -15.51 0.10
C PRO A 184 30.49 -14.13 0.79
N SER A 185 30.81 -14.09 2.10
CA SER A 185 30.86 -12.87 2.89
C SER A 185 31.97 -12.89 3.94
N HIS A 186 32.33 -11.70 4.41
CA HIS A 186 33.30 -11.50 5.47
C HIS A 186 32.64 -11.38 6.86
N TYR A 187 31.32 -11.51 6.94
CA TYR A 187 30.57 -11.41 8.20
C TYR A 187 30.69 -12.69 9.02
N THR A 188 30.53 -12.56 10.34
CA THR A 188 30.58 -13.68 11.26
C THR A 188 29.42 -14.66 11.00
N PRO A 189 29.64 -15.98 11.08
CA PRO A 189 28.58 -16.98 10.83
C PRO A 189 27.31 -16.78 11.65
N GLU A 190 27.41 -16.26 12.87
CA GLU A 190 26.27 -16.02 13.75
C GLU A 190 25.32 -14.94 13.17
N VAL A 191 25.88 -13.88 12.59
CA VAL A 191 25.10 -12.78 11.98
C VAL A 191 24.41 -13.27 10.72
N VAL A 192 25.14 -14.01 9.88
CA VAL A 192 24.61 -14.62 8.66
C VAL A 192 23.45 -15.55 9.01
N HIS A 193 23.67 -16.49 9.94
CA HIS A 193 22.65 -17.45 10.34
C HIS A 193 21.39 -16.77 10.91
N ALA A 194 21.56 -15.73 11.72
CA ALA A 194 20.43 -14.97 12.26
C ALA A 194 19.61 -14.29 11.14
N CYS A 195 20.27 -13.69 10.16
CA CYS A 195 19.60 -13.04 9.03
C CYS A 195 18.90 -14.04 8.10
N GLU A 196 19.56 -15.16 7.78
CA GLU A 196 18.99 -16.25 6.96
C GLU A 196 17.76 -16.85 7.64
N ARG A 197 17.86 -17.17 8.93
CA ARG A 197 16.76 -17.69 9.71
C ARG A 197 15.58 -16.71 9.73
N TYR A 198 15.85 -15.42 9.93
CA TYR A 198 14.82 -14.39 9.87
C TYR A 198 14.14 -14.34 8.49
N CYS A 199 14.91 -14.44 7.40
CA CYS A 199 14.37 -14.45 6.05
C CYS A 199 13.39 -15.62 5.83
N ILE A 200 13.80 -16.82 6.24
CA ILE A 200 13.04 -18.06 6.06
C ILE A 200 11.81 -18.12 6.97
N ASP A 201 11.96 -17.77 8.25
CA ASP A 201 10.92 -17.95 9.26
C ASP A 201 9.91 -16.78 9.27
N VAL A 202 10.32 -15.58 8.84
CA VAL A 202 9.54 -14.35 9.00
C VAL A 202 9.30 -13.66 7.66
N LEU A 203 10.37 -13.25 6.96
CA LEU A 203 10.25 -12.33 5.83
C LEU A 203 9.55 -12.95 4.62
N TRP A 204 10.15 -13.99 4.05
CA TRP A 204 9.73 -14.57 2.78
C TRP A 204 8.37 -15.27 2.82
N PRO A 205 7.95 -15.97 3.89
CA PRO A 205 6.64 -16.61 3.92
C PRO A 205 5.46 -15.64 3.75
N LYS A 206 5.59 -14.39 4.20
CA LYS A 206 4.52 -13.39 4.00
C LYS A 206 4.74 -12.53 2.75
N LEU A 207 5.98 -12.31 2.32
CA LEU A 207 6.28 -11.57 1.09
C LEU A 207 5.89 -12.37 -0.18
N THR A 208 6.25 -13.66 -0.20
CA THR A 208 5.98 -14.61 -1.27
C THR A 208 5.23 -15.82 -0.71
N PRO A 209 3.96 -15.67 -0.31
CA PRO A 209 3.20 -16.77 0.29
C PRO A 209 3.15 -17.99 -0.63
N PRO A 210 3.19 -19.22 -0.07
CA PRO A 210 3.06 -20.44 -0.86
C PRO A 210 1.77 -20.44 -1.68
N THR A 211 1.84 -20.96 -2.91
CA THR A 211 0.68 -21.13 -3.77
C THR A 211 0.06 -22.53 -3.59
N PRO A 212 -1.22 -22.75 -3.97
CA PRO A 212 -1.84 -24.06 -3.87
C PRO A 212 -1.02 -25.15 -4.57
N GLY A 213 -0.69 -26.21 -3.84
CA GLY A 213 0.12 -27.32 -4.34
C GLY A 213 1.62 -27.22 -4.05
N ASP A 214 2.11 -26.03 -3.69
CA ASP A 214 3.49 -25.87 -3.20
C ASP A 214 3.59 -26.15 -1.70
N ARG A 215 4.60 -26.92 -1.30
CA ARG A 215 4.90 -27.18 0.12
C ARG A 215 5.82 -26.12 0.74
N ASP A 216 6.64 -25.48 -0.08
CA ASP A 216 7.71 -24.59 0.36
C ASP A 216 7.50 -23.16 -0.17
N VAL A 217 8.04 -22.18 0.55
CA VAL A 217 8.05 -20.78 0.14
C VAL A 217 9.00 -20.61 -1.06
N SER A 218 8.49 -19.99 -2.14
CA SER A 218 9.23 -19.83 -3.40
C SER A 218 10.58 -19.13 -3.22
N ALA A 219 10.63 -18.05 -2.45
CA ALA A 219 11.89 -17.35 -2.16
C ALA A 219 12.88 -18.22 -1.38
N THR A 220 12.44 -19.00 -0.39
CA THR A 220 13.32 -19.94 0.33
C THR A 220 13.93 -20.98 -0.60
N LYS A 221 13.13 -21.54 -1.51
CA LYS A 221 13.56 -22.57 -2.46
C LYS A 221 14.50 -22.04 -3.55
N ASN A 222 14.32 -20.79 -3.99
CA ASN A 222 14.98 -20.27 -5.19
C ASN A 222 15.97 -19.13 -4.91
N TRP A 223 15.69 -18.23 -3.96
CA TRP A 223 16.53 -17.06 -3.70
C TRP A 223 17.71 -17.39 -2.79
N LEU A 224 17.51 -18.23 -1.77
CA LEU A 224 18.57 -18.62 -0.84
C LEU A 224 19.71 -19.39 -1.53
N PRO A 225 19.47 -20.45 -2.33
CA PRO A 225 20.57 -21.13 -3.01
C PRO A 225 21.31 -20.22 -4.01
N LEU A 226 20.57 -19.32 -4.67
CA LEU A 226 21.16 -18.34 -5.57
C LEU A 226 22.04 -17.33 -4.83
N SER A 227 21.62 -16.88 -3.64
CA SER A 227 22.41 -15.95 -2.84
C SER A 227 23.69 -16.57 -2.32
N LEU A 228 23.69 -17.86 -1.98
CA LEU A 228 24.92 -18.56 -1.60
C LEU A 228 25.94 -18.64 -2.74
N SER A 229 25.48 -18.49 -3.99
CA SER A 229 26.33 -18.53 -5.20
C SER A 229 26.69 -17.15 -5.76
N ASP A 230 26.02 -16.07 -5.32
CA ASP A 230 26.23 -14.71 -5.81
C ASP A 230 26.48 -13.74 -4.63
N PRO A 231 27.73 -13.25 -4.44
CA PRO A 231 28.07 -12.36 -3.34
C PRO A 231 27.25 -11.05 -3.31
N VAL A 232 26.83 -10.55 -4.48
CA VAL A 232 26.03 -9.31 -4.55
C VAL A 232 24.66 -9.55 -3.92
N LEU A 233 24.01 -10.65 -4.32
CA LEU A 233 22.70 -11.01 -3.81
C LEU A 233 22.77 -11.42 -2.34
N PHE A 234 23.85 -12.11 -1.94
CA PHE A 234 24.06 -12.48 -0.54
C PHE A 234 24.02 -11.26 0.38
N THR A 235 24.88 -10.27 0.12
CA THR A 235 24.93 -9.05 0.94
C THR A 235 23.62 -8.26 0.86
N ALA A 236 22.96 -8.23 -0.31
CA ALA A 236 21.68 -7.57 -0.48
C ALA A 236 20.56 -8.20 0.36
N ILE A 237 20.54 -9.52 0.51
CA ILE A 237 19.57 -10.23 1.37
C ILE A 237 19.86 -9.95 2.86
N LEU A 238 21.13 -9.92 3.27
CA LEU A 238 21.49 -9.53 4.64
C LEU A 238 21.01 -8.10 4.95
N PHE A 239 21.28 -7.16 4.03
CA PHE A 239 20.79 -5.79 4.11
C PHE A 239 19.25 -5.75 4.21
N GLY A 240 18.54 -6.45 3.32
CA GLY A 240 17.08 -6.50 3.31
C GLY A 240 16.50 -7.08 4.60
N SER A 241 17.13 -8.11 5.17
CA SER A 241 16.74 -8.71 6.44
C SER A 241 16.87 -7.71 7.59
N LEU A 242 18.03 -7.07 7.72
CA LEU A 242 18.31 -6.08 8.76
C LEU A 242 17.42 -4.84 8.62
N SER A 243 17.17 -4.39 7.39
CA SER A 243 16.31 -3.22 7.14
C SER A 243 14.87 -3.50 7.53
N HIS A 244 14.36 -4.70 7.18
CA HIS A 244 13.03 -5.13 7.59
C HIS A 244 12.91 -5.25 9.12
N GLN A 245 13.90 -5.84 9.79
CA GLN A 245 13.96 -5.93 11.25
C GLN A 245 13.96 -4.54 11.91
N ARG A 246 14.79 -3.62 11.41
CA ARG A 246 14.84 -2.24 11.88
C ARG A 246 13.48 -1.56 11.75
N CYS A 247 12.84 -1.66 10.58
CA CYS A 247 11.56 -1.02 10.34
C CYS A 247 10.50 -1.52 11.32
N ARG A 248 10.42 -2.84 11.52
CA ARG A 248 9.51 -3.44 12.52
C ARG A 248 9.79 -2.97 13.95
N TRP A 249 11.05 -2.78 14.31
CA TRP A 249 11.45 -2.24 15.61
C TRP A 249 11.07 -0.76 15.77
N VAL A 250 11.37 0.10 14.79
CA VAL A 250 10.97 1.52 14.79
C VAL A 250 9.46 1.67 14.88
N ASN A 251 8.73 0.77 14.23
CA ASN A 251 7.28 0.66 14.25
C ASN A 251 6.75 -0.09 15.49
N LYS A 252 7.55 -0.37 16.52
CA LYS A 252 7.12 -1.00 17.78
C LYS A 252 6.37 -2.34 17.59
N GLN A 253 6.65 -3.05 16.50
CA GLN A 253 6.08 -4.36 16.22
C GLN A 253 6.92 -5.49 16.82
N THR A 254 8.09 -5.15 17.35
CA THR A 254 8.97 -6.01 18.12
C THR A 254 9.30 -5.33 19.45
N PRO A 255 9.65 -6.10 20.51
CA PRO A 255 9.99 -5.56 21.81
C PRO A 255 11.10 -4.50 21.78
N ASP A 256 11.10 -3.58 22.74
CA ASP A 256 12.18 -2.61 22.90
C ASP A 256 13.53 -3.31 23.06
N GLY A 257 14.57 -2.77 22.42
CA GLY A 257 15.90 -3.37 22.39
C GLY A 257 16.08 -4.54 21.42
N SER A 258 15.05 -4.95 20.66
CA SER A 258 15.17 -6.03 19.66
C SER A 258 16.09 -5.69 18.48
N PHE A 259 16.41 -4.40 18.29
CA PHE A 259 17.38 -3.94 17.30
C PHE A 259 18.42 -3.08 18.02
N SER A 260 19.68 -3.52 18.01
CA SER A 260 20.76 -2.91 18.78
C SER A 260 21.61 -1.96 17.95
N PRO A 261 22.44 -1.10 18.58
CA PRO A 261 23.43 -0.30 17.86
C PRO A 261 24.42 -1.14 17.05
N ARG A 262 24.63 -2.42 17.41
CA ARG A 262 25.45 -3.35 16.61
C ARG A 262 24.74 -3.70 15.31
N ASP A 263 23.45 -4.00 15.36
CA ASP A 263 22.63 -4.35 14.19
C ASP A 263 22.51 -3.15 13.24
N GLN A 264 22.44 -1.93 13.81
CA GLN A 264 22.48 -0.70 13.02
C GLN A 264 23.78 -0.54 12.23
N ARG A 265 24.94 -0.80 12.85
CA ARG A 265 26.23 -0.75 12.13
C ARG A 265 26.34 -1.85 11.07
N LEU A 266 25.82 -3.05 11.36
CA LEU A 266 25.78 -4.14 10.39
C LEU A 266 24.91 -3.78 9.19
N LEU A 267 23.74 -3.18 9.41
CA LEU A 267 22.85 -2.69 8.37
C LEU A 267 23.58 -1.73 7.42
N GLU A 268 24.29 -0.75 7.98
CA GLU A 268 25.06 0.25 7.22
C GLU A 268 26.22 -0.38 6.43
N GLN A 269 26.90 -1.36 7.03
CA GLN A 269 27.98 -2.10 6.35
C GLN A 269 27.46 -2.92 5.18
N CYS A 270 26.36 -3.67 5.38
CA CYS A 270 25.73 -4.45 4.33
C CYS A 270 25.22 -3.54 3.20
N GLU A 271 24.64 -2.38 3.52
CA GLU A 271 24.21 -1.38 2.54
C GLU A 271 25.38 -0.92 1.66
N TYR A 272 26.46 -0.43 2.30
CA TYR A 272 27.65 0.05 1.61
C TYR A 272 28.30 -1.02 0.73
N GLU A 273 28.46 -2.23 1.26
CA GLU A 273 29.05 -3.35 0.54
C GLU A 273 28.17 -3.76 -0.65
N THR A 274 26.84 -3.81 -0.48
CA THR A 274 25.90 -4.10 -1.57
C THR A 274 26.05 -3.09 -2.70
N ILE A 275 26.08 -1.79 -2.39
CA ILE A 275 26.25 -0.73 -3.39
C ILE A 275 27.59 -0.85 -4.13
N LYS A 276 28.67 -1.15 -3.40
CA LYS A 276 29.99 -1.38 -3.98
C LYS A 276 29.99 -2.56 -4.94
N LEU A 277 29.38 -3.68 -4.54
CA LEU A 277 29.31 -4.92 -5.31
C LEU A 277 28.40 -4.77 -6.54
N VAL A 278 27.26 -4.10 -6.41
CA VAL A 278 26.36 -3.76 -7.52
C VAL A 278 27.05 -2.86 -8.55
N ASN A 279 27.77 -1.81 -8.11
CA ASN A 279 28.51 -0.95 -9.04
C ASN A 279 29.65 -1.69 -9.75
N LYS A 280 30.31 -2.63 -9.07
CA LYS A 280 31.30 -3.52 -9.71
C LYS A 280 30.64 -4.39 -10.77
N ALA A 281 29.45 -4.95 -10.49
CA ALA A 281 28.69 -5.72 -11.47
C ALA A 281 28.24 -4.87 -12.67
N PHE A 282 27.87 -3.60 -12.47
CA PHE A 282 27.54 -2.69 -13.59
C PHE A 282 28.75 -2.25 -14.42
N SER A 283 29.96 -2.40 -13.89
CA SER A 283 31.20 -2.16 -14.63
C SER A 283 31.67 -3.40 -15.39
N ASP A 284 30.98 -4.54 -15.26
CA ASP A 284 31.30 -5.78 -15.95
C ASP A 284 30.95 -5.67 -17.44
N PRO A 285 31.85 -6.02 -18.36
CA PRO A 285 31.54 -6.03 -19.79
C PRO A 285 30.49 -7.07 -20.19
N ASP A 286 30.24 -8.10 -19.38
CA ASP A 286 29.20 -9.08 -19.64
C ASP A 286 27.80 -8.53 -19.31
N GLN A 287 27.05 -8.20 -20.35
CA GLN A 287 25.68 -7.72 -20.22
C GLN A 287 24.75 -8.76 -19.57
N ASN A 288 25.04 -10.06 -19.68
CA ASN A 288 24.23 -11.10 -19.04
C ASN A 288 24.39 -11.07 -17.51
N ARG A 289 25.58 -10.68 -17.01
CA ARG A 289 25.82 -10.49 -15.58
C ARG A 289 24.96 -9.35 -15.03
N ILE A 290 24.95 -8.21 -15.71
CA ILE A 290 24.20 -7.01 -15.30
C ILE A 290 22.69 -7.27 -15.28
N LEU A 291 22.18 -7.99 -16.27
CA LEU A 291 20.76 -8.26 -16.42
C LEU A 291 20.30 -9.54 -15.71
N SER A 292 21.19 -10.22 -14.98
CA SER A 292 20.87 -11.46 -14.26
C SER A 292 19.82 -11.25 -13.16
N ASP A 293 19.08 -12.33 -12.82
CA ASP A 293 18.04 -12.27 -11.78
C ASP A 293 18.61 -11.92 -10.42
N SER A 294 19.85 -12.33 -10.12
CA SER A 294 20.49 -12.01 -8.85
C SER A 294 20.75 -10.51 -8.69
N ILE A 295 21.21 -9.82 -9.76
CA ILE A 295 21.38 -8.37 -9.73
C ILE A 295 20.05 -7.65 -9.62
N ILE A 296 19.02 -8.07 -10.37
CA ILE A 296 17.69 -7.45 -10.29
C ILE A 296 17.13 -7.58 -8.86
N LEU A 297 17.18 -8.78 -8.26
CA LEU A 297 16.73 -8.98 -6.88
C LEU A 297 17.56 -8.15 -5.89
N SER A 298 18.88 -8.05 -6.08
CA SER A 298 19.74 -7.19 -5.25
C SER A 298 19.29 -5.72 -5.31
N VAL A 299 18.99 -5.21 -6.50
CA VAL A 299 18.52 -3.84 -6.69
C VAL A 299 17.12 -3.65 -6.09
N VAL A 300 16.23 -4.65 -6.16
CA VAL A 300 14.92 -4.62 -5.49
C VAL A 300 15.08 -4.45 -3.97
N CYS A 301 16.00 -5.21 -3.36
CA CYS A 301 16.33 -5.09 -1.94
C CYS A 301 16.85 -3.70 -1.58
N MET A 302 17.56 -3.02 -2.48
CA MET A 302 18.06 -1.66 -2.25
C MET A 302 17.00 -0.57 -2.49
N ALA A 303 16.10 -0.76 -3.46
CA ALA A 303 15.17 0.29 -3.87
C ALA A 303 14.04 0.57 -2.85
N HIS A 304 13.71 -0.41 -2.02
CA HIS A 304 12.60 -0.38 -1.07
C HIS A 304 13.01 -0.35 0.39
N ASN A 305 14.32 -0.26 0.66
CA ASN A 305 14.87 -0.25 1.98
C ASN A 305 15.77 0.98 2.12
N ILE A 306 15.35 1.93 2.93
CA ILE A 306 16.21 3.04 3.34
C ILE A 306 16.53 2.82 4.81
N ALA A 307 17.82 2.76 5.14
CA ALA A 307 18.24 3.08 6.49
C ALA A 307 18.11 4.61 6.62
N ASP A 308 17.07 5.16 7.24
CA ASP A 308 16.96 6.60 7.54
C ASP A 308 17.01 6.77 9.06
N ASP A 309 17.87 7.67 9.56
CA ASP A 309 18.02 7.95 11.00
C ASP A 309 16.99 8.97 11.51
N ASN A 310 16.16 9.54 10.64
CA ASN A 310 15.02 10.35 11.04
C ASN A 310 13.83 9.52 11.54
N ASP A 311 14.07 8.78 12.62
CA ASP A 311 13.09 8.05 13.45
C ASP A 311 12.00 8.97 14.07
N ARG A 312 11.99 10.27 13.74
CA ARG A 312 10.96 11.24 14.13
C ARG A 312 9.61 11.00 13.42
N ARG A 313 9.60 10.23 12.33
CA ARG A 313 8.38 9.73 11.65
C ARG A 313 7.85 8.43 12.29
N ARG A 314 7.84 8.39 13.63
CA ARG A 314 7.26 7.32 14.45
C ARG A 314 5.85 7.01 13.97
N HIS A 315 5.41 5.75 14.12
CA HIS A 315 4.03 5.32 13.93
C HIS A 315 3.05 6.41 14.36
N ARG A 316 2.47 7.08 13.35
CA ARG A 316 1.28 7.89 13.53
C ARG A 316 0.12 7.04 13.06
N PRO A 317 -0.97 6.99 13.84
CA PRO A 317 -2.17 6.35 13.36
C PRO A 317 -2.62 7.07 12.08
N ILE A 318 -3.00 6.27 11.09
CA ILE A 318 -3.87 6.77 10.02
C ILE A 318 -5.31 6.76 10.56
N PRO A 319 -6.20 7.63 10.04
CA PRO A 319 -7.59 7.71 10.51
C PRO A 319 -8.32 6.37 10.45
N PHE A 320 -8.08 5.60 9.38
CA PHE A 320 -8.75 4.33 9.15
C PHE A 320 -8.17 3.19 10.00
N LYS A 321 -8.97 2.16 10.27
CA LYS A 321 -8.56 0.92 10.96
C LYS A 321 -8.62 -0.31 10.05
N PRO A 322 -7.79 -0.36 8.99
CA PRO A 322 -7.84 -1.43 8.02
C PRO A 322 -7.39 -2.78 8.61
N PRO A 323 -7.98 -3.90 8.16
CA PRO A 323 -7.44 -5.21 8.46
C PRO A 323 -6.27 -5.57 7.52
N LEU A 324 -5.63 -6.70 7.78
CA LEU A 324 -4.60 -7.29 6.90
C LEU A 324 -3.45 -6.33 6.52
N THR A 325 -3.10 -5.40 7.40
CA THR A 325 -1.99 -4.44 7.19
C THR A 325 -0.65 -5.11 6.93
N GLN A 326 -0.46 -6.33 7.43
CA GLN A 326 0.75 -7.14 7.25
C GLN A 326 0.75 -8.03 6.00
N LEU A 327 -0.32 -8.04 5.19
CA LEU A 327 -0.37 -8.86 3.98
C LEU A 327 0.69 -8.38 2.98
N GLN A 328 1.65 -9.25 2.64
CA GLN A 328 2.89 -8.91 1.93
C GLN A 328 3.76 -7.84 2.59
N TRP A 329 3.71 -7.74 3.92
CA TRP A 329 4.47 -6.74 4.68
C TRP A 329 4.23 -5.30 4.19
N LEU A 330 2.98 -5.00 3.80
CA LEU A 330 2.62 -3.68 3.30
C LEU A 330 2.88 -2.61 4.38
N ASP A 331 2.58 -2.89 5.64
CA ASP A 331 2.90 -2.06 6.79
C ASP A 331 4.40 -1.75 6.96
N VAL A 332 5.29 -2.64 6.54
CA VAL A 332 6.74 -2.44 6.58
C VAL A 332 7.22 -1.71 5.32
N TYR A 333 6.96 -2.27 4.14
CA TYR A 333 7.49 -1.72 2.88
C TYR A 333 6.86 -0.37 2.50
N ALA A 334 5.64 -0.10 2.93
CA ALA A 334 5.02 1.22 2.77
C ALA A 334 5.35 2.19 3.91
N SER A 335 6.09 1.76 4.96
CA SER A 335 6.66 2.69 5.95
C SER A 335 7.99 3.30 5.48
N LEU A 336 8.60 2.71 4.45
CA LEU A 336 9.88 3.10 3.90
C LEU A 336 9.63 3.96 2.66
N PRO A 337 9.99 5.25 2.65
CA PRO A 337 9.89 6.06 1.45
C PRO A 337 10.66 5.40 0.31
N PRO A 338 10.09 5.28 -0.89
CA PRO A 338 10.79 4.66 -1.99
C PRO A 338 12.02 5.49 -2.40
N ASN A 339 13.17 4.84 -2.58
CA ASN A 339 14.32 5.52 -3.17
C ASN A 339 14.10 5.63 -4.70
N LEU A 340 13.61 6.79 -5.13
CA LEU A 340 13.23 7.03 -6.53
C LEU A 340 14.38 6.86 -7.53
N VAL A 341 15.64 7.04 -7.09
CA VAL A 341 16.82 6.83 -7.93
C VAL A 341 17.01 5.34 -8.19
N HIS A 342 16.93 4.52 -7.15
CA HIS A 342 17.05 3.08 -7.24
C HIS A 342 15.88 2.44 -7.98
N LEU A 343 14.66 2.93 -7.76
CA LEU A 343 13.47 2.51 -8.51
C LEU A 343 13.57 2.81 -9.99
N ARG A 344 14.07 4.00 -10.35
CA ARG A 344 14.33 4.32 -11.75
C ARG A 344 15.37 3.39 -12.36
N GLY A 345 16.48 3.15 -11.66
CA GLY A 345 17.51 2.21 -12.09
C GLY A 345 16.95 0.80 -12.30
N LEU A 346 16.17 0.30 -11.34
CA LEU A 346 15.45 -0.97 -11.43
C LEU A 346 14.54 -1.02 -12.66
N THR A 347 13.79 0.06 -12.88
CA THR A 347 12.89 0.18 -14.03
C THR A 347 13.62 0.01 -15.35
N GLU A 348 14.75 0.71 -15.51
CA GLU A 348 15.56 0.63 -16.73
C GLU A 348 16.21 -0.74 -16.91
N LEU A 349 16.66 -1.40 -15.83
CA LEU A 349 17.20 -2.77 -15.90
C LEU A 349 16.16 -3.77 -16.40
N ILE A 350 14.93 -3.69 -15.90
CA ILE A 350 13.85 -4.58 -16.33
C ILE A 350 13.46 -4.32 -17.79
N LYS A 351 13.40 -3.06 -18.21
CA LYS A 351 13.18 -2.71 -19.62
C LYS A 351 14.28 -3.26 -20.52
N LEU A 352 15.55 -3.15 -20.12
CA LEU A 352 16.69 -3.70 -20.85
C LEU A 352 16.65 -5.23 -20.93
N ARG A 353 16.10 -5.89 -19.91
CA ARG A 353 15.82 -7.33 -19.92
C ARG A 353 14.60 -7.71 -20.79
N GLY A 354 13.85 -6.74 -21.29
CA GLY A 354 12.67 -6.95 -22.14
C GLY A 354 11.36 -7.14 -21.37
N GLY A 355 11.29 -6.66 -20.13
CA GLY A 355 10.10 -6.69 -19.30
C GLY A 355 10.06 -7.84 -18.28
N LEU A 356 9.06 -7.81 -17.40
CA LEU A 356 8.96 -8.74 -16.26
C LEU A 356 8.84 -10.22 -16.68
N LYS A 357 8.21 -10.53 -17.82
CA LYS A 357 8.09 -11.90 -18.36
C LYS A 357 9.43 -12.60 -18.66
N ASN A 358 10.52 -11.83 -18.75
CA ASN A 358 11.87 -12.37 -18.99
C ASN A 358 12.67 -12.61 -17.70
N ILE A 359 12.10 -12.28 -16.53
CA ILE A 359 12.61 -12.70 -15.22
C ILE A 359 12.30 -14.20 -15.07
N LYS A 360 13.31 -15.00 -14.72
CA LYS A 360 13.18 -16.47 -14.65
C LYS A 360 13.20 -16.99 -13.22
N LEU A 361 13.77 -16.22 -12.29
CA LEU A 361 13.75 -16.51 -10.86
C LEU A 361 12.31 -16.46 -10.31
N PRO A 362 11.76 -17.59 -9.81
CA PRO A 362 10.42 -17.63 -9.27
C PRO A 362 10.20 -16.61 -8.14
N GLY A 363 9.02 -15.99 -8.11
CA GLY A 363 8.63 -14.97 -7.13
C GLY A 363 9.22 -13.57 -7.36
N LEU A 364 10.33 -13.42 -8.10
CA LEU A 364 10.95 -12.11 -8.32
C LEU A 364 10.07 -11.18 -9.16
N ALA A 365 9.50 -11.69 -10.26
CA ALA A 365 8.63 -10.90 -11.14
C ALA A 365 7.38 -10.37 -10.39
N THR A 366 6.74 -11.24 -9.59
CA THR A 366 5.59 -10.88 -8.74
C THR A 366 5.96 -9.85 -7.67
N THR A 367 7.14 -10.00 -7.04
CA THR A 367 7.63 -9.05 -6.04
C THR A 367 7.87 -7.66 -6.65
N VAL A 368 8.44 -7.62 -7.86
CA VAL A 368 8.64 -6.37 -8.60
C VAL A 368 7.31 -5.74 -9.03
N ALA A 369 6.35 -6.55 -9.50
CA ALA A 369 5.02 -6.05 -9.85
C ALA A 369 4.30 -5.44 -8.64
N PHE A 370 4.36 -6.12 -7.48
CA PHE A 370 3.83 -5.60 -6.21
C PHE A 370 4.51 -4.27 -5.81
N SER A 371 5.83 -4.21 -5.89
CA SER A 371 6.62 -2.99 -5.66
C SER A 371 6.17 -1.82 -6.56
N ALA A 372 5.89 -2.08 -7.83
CA ALA A 372 5.40 -1.07 -8.76
C ALA A 372 3.99 -0.57 -8.40
N ILE A 373 3.10 -1.46 -7.96
CA ILE A 373 1.75 -1.09 -7.46
C ILE A 373 1.86 -0.25 -6.19
N LEU A 374 2.72 -0.64 -5.25
CA LEU A 374 2.98 0.12 -4.03
C LEU A 374 3.48 1.53 -4.34
N THR A 375 4.51 1.64 -5.18
CA THR A 375 5.06 2.94 -5.59
C THR A 375 4.01 3.80 -6.30
N ALA A 376 3.24 3.20 -7.20
CA ALA A 376 2.18 3.89 -7.92
C ALA A 376 1.04 4.37 -7.00
N SER A 377 0.72 3.60 -5.95
CA SER A 377 -0.22 3.99 -4.91
C SER A 377 0.29 5.22 -4.14
N TYR A 378 1.57 5.24 -3.76
CA TYR A 378 2.20 6.38 -3.11
C TYR A 378 2.23 7.63 -4.00
N LEU A 379 2.63 7.48 -5.27
CA LEU A 379 2.78 8.59 -6.20
C LEU A 379 1.47 9.07 -6.83
N LEU A 380 0.38 8.32 -6.65
CA LEU A 380 -0.90 8.50 -7.35
C LEU A 380 -0.71 8.47 -8.88
N SER A 381 -0.01 7.43 -9.35
CA SER A 381 0.29 7.20 -10.77
C SER A 381 -0.20 5.83 -11.23
N GLN A 382 -0.11 5.57 -12.54
CA GLN A 382 -0.25 4.21 -13.05
C GLN A 382 0.99 3.37 -12.67
N PRO A 383 0.84 2.06 -12.41
CA PRO A 383 1.97 1.17 -12.20
C PRO A 383 2.86 1.07 -13.46
N THR A 384 4.17 1.10 -13.28
CA THR A 384 5.14 1.09 -14.39
C THR A 384 5.22 -0.23 -15.14
N PHE A 385 4.75 -1.32 -14.52
CA PHE A 385 4.76 -2.66 -15.10
C PHE A 385 3.36 -3.27 -15.07
N GLU A 386 3.14 -4.23 -15.96
CA GLU A 386 1.95 -5.09 -15.94
C GLU A 386 1.87 -5.89 -14.64
N TYR A 387 0.65 -6.21 -14.24
CA TYR A 387 0.39 -7.10 -13.12
C TYR A 387 0.87 -8.53 -13.40
N ILE A 388 1.48 -9.15 -12.40
CA ILE A 388 1.89 -10.56 -12.40
C ILE A 388 1.41 -11.19 -11.09
N PRO A 389 0.62 -12.28 -11.13
CA PRO A 389 0.17 -13.00 -9.94
C PRO A 389 1.28 -13.88 -9.34
N PHE A 390 1.06 -14.41 -8.15
CA PHE A 390 1.91 -15.44 -7.56
C PHE A 390 1.73 -16.79 -8.25
N HIS A 391 0.49 -17.17 -8.52
CA HIS A 391 0.14 -18.48 -9.07
C HIS A 391 -0.04 -18.38 -10.59
N GLU A 392 0.80 -19.07 -11.36
CA GLU A 392 0.84 -19.00 -12.83
C GLU A 392 -0.52 -19.21 -13.52
N PRO A 393 -1.39 -20.17 -13.09
CA PRO A 393 -2.73 -20.33 -13.65
C PRO A 393 -3.65 -19.11 -13.52
N ARG A 394 -3.30 -18.12 -12.70
CA ARG A 394 -4.06 -16.87 -12.54
C ARG A 394 -3.59 -15.78 -13.51
N GLN A 395 -2.55 -16.02 -14.31
CA GLN A 395 -2.01 -15.04 -15.25
C GLN A 395 -3.06 -14.70 -16.31
N GLY A 396 -3.32 -13.40 -16.49
CA GLY A 396 -4.25 -12.91 -17.50
C GLY A 396 -5.74 -13.03 -17.11
N LEU A 397 -6.06 -13.54 -15.91
CA LEU A 397 -7.44 -13.49 -15.41
C LEU A 397 -7.87 -12.04 -15.21
N THR A 398 -9.11 -11.76 -15.57
CA THR A 398 -9.81 -10.50 -15.31
C THR A 398 -10.17 -10.36 -13.83
N LEU A 399 -10.58 -9.16 -13.41
CA LEU A 399 -11.13 -8.92 -12.07
C LEU A 399 -12.30 -9.87 -11.78
N GLN A 400 -13.24 -9.99 -12.73
CA GLN A 400 -14.41 -10.86 -12.63
C GLN A 400 -14.03 -12.33 -12.39
N GLU A 401 -13.10 -12.86 -13.19
CA GLU A 401 -12.65 -14.25 -13.07
C GLU A 401 -11.90 -14.51 -11.75
N LEU A 402 -11.01 -13.60 -11.34
CA LEU A 402 -10.18 -13.80 -10.14
C LEU A 402 -10.95 -13.59 -8.83
N LEU A 403 -11.90 -12.66 -8.80
CA LEU A 403 -12.70 -12.37 -7.61
C LEU A 403 -14.02 -13.14 -7.57
N GLY A 404 -14.44 -13.76 -8.68
CA GLY A 404 -15.63 -14.61 -8.73
C GLY A 404 -16.95 -13.84 -8.78
N TYR A 405 -17.01 -12.75 -9.56
CA TYR A 405 -18.25 -12.01 -9.84
C TYR A 405 -18.47 -11.85 -11.34
N THR A 406 -19.69 -11.52 -11.75
CA THR A 406 -20.12 -11.48 -13.15
C THR A 406 -20.43 -10.06 -13.63
N SER A 407 -20.55 -9.87 -14.94
CA SER A 407 -21.00 -8.60 -15.51
C SER A 407 -22.40 -8.20 -15.03
N LEU A 408 -23.29 -9.17 -14.76
CA LEU A 408 -24.60 -8.92 -14.16
C LEU A 408 -24.47 -8.33 -12.75
N ASP A 409 -23.52 -8.79 -11.95
CA ASP A 409 -23.24 -8.21 -10.63
C ASP A 409 -22.77 -6.76 -10.71
N VAL A 410 -22.02 -6.42 -11.77
CA VAL A 410 -21.60 -5.04 -12.06
C VAL A 410 -22.82 -4.20 -12.43
N GLU A 411 -23.65 -4.66 -13.38
CA GLU A 411 -24.85 -3.97 -13.85
C GLU A 411 -25.84 -3.67 -12.70
N LEU A 412 -26.13 -4.68 -11.87
CA LEU A 412 -26.99 -4.56 -10.69
C LEU A 412 -26.34 -3.75 -9.56
N GLY A 413 -25.00 -3.79 -9.49
CA GLY A 413 -24.18 -3.02 -8.57
C GLY A 413 -23.96 -1.59 -9.03
N PHE A 414 -22.71 -1.28 -9.38
CA PHE A 414 -22.27 0.08 -9.70
C PHE A 414 -22.55 0.51 -11.15
N GLY A 415 -23.01 -0.38 -12.01
CA GLY A 415 -23.36 -0.08 -13.41
C GLY A 415 -24.44 1.00 -13.53
N ARG A 416 -25.36 1.10 -12.57
CA ARG A 416 -26.33 2.19 -12.47
C ARG A 416 -25.70 3.59 -12.36
N LEU A 417 -24.45 3.69 -11.91
CA LEU A 417 -23.75 4.98 -11.80
C LEU A 417 -23.23 5.49 -13.15
N CYS A 418 -23.24 4.66 -14.21
CA CYS A 418 -22.86 5.10 -15.55
C CYS A 418 -23.75 6.24 -16.05
N GLN A 419 -25.02 6.29 -15.62
CA GLN A 419 -25.94 7.39 -15.96
C GLN A 419 -25.51 8.76 -15.39
N ILE A 420 -24.67 8.75 -14.34
CA ILE A 420 -24.13 9.96 -13.70
C ILE A 420 -22.63 10.12 -13.92
N GLY A 421 -22.04 9.41 -14.89
CA GLY A 421 -20.69 9.69 -15.37
C GLY A 421 -19.65 8.60 -15.05
N PHE A 422 -20.01 7.49 -14.40
CA PHE A 422 -19.09 6.35 -14.35
C PHE A 422 -18.82 5.82 -15.75
N THR A 423 -17.58 5.39 -16.00
CA THR A 423 -17.27 4.51 -17.13
C THR A 423 -17.59 3.06 -16.75
N PRO A 424 -17.83 2.16 -17.72
CA PRO A 424 -18.00 0.73 -17.44
C PRO A 424 -16.83 0.14 -16.64
N GLU A 425 -15.60 0.56 -16.96
CA GLU A 425 -14.38 0.12 -16.28
C GLU A 425 -14.35 0.58 -14.82
N MET A 426 -14.77 1.82 -14.55
CA MET A 426 -14.88 2.33 -13.19
C MET A 426 -15.95 1.57 -12.39
N ALA A 427 -17.09 1.25 -13.00
CA ALA A 427 -18.12 0.45 -12.36
C ALA A 427 -17.61 -0.98 -12.02
N ASP A 428 -16.85 -1.59 -12.92
CA ASP A 428 -16.23 -2.90 -12.70
C ASP A 428 -15.19 -2.85 -11.56
N VAL A 429 -14.34 -1.83 -11.51
CA VAL A 429 -13.38 -1.62 -10.42
C VAL A 429 -14.06 -1.39 -9.08
N PHE A 430 -15.15 -0.60 -9.03
CA PHE A 430 -15.92 -0.40 -7.80
C PHE A 430 -16.58 -1.70 -7.34
N GLN A 431 -17.08 -2.50 -8.27
CA GLN A 431 -17.61 -3.82 -7.96
C GLN A 431 -16.51 -4.72 -7.38
N ALA A 432 -15.32 -4.72 -7.98
CA ALA A 432 -14.18 -5.48 -7.50
C ALA A 432 -13.72 -5.05 -6.09
N LEU A 433 -13.69 -3.73 -5.81
CA LEU A 433 -13.40 -3.20 -4.46
C LEU A 433 -14.42 -3.70 -3.43
N ARG A 434 -15.71 -3.71 -3.78
CA ARG A 434 -16.78 -4.22 -2.91
C ARG A 434 -16.65 -5.72 -2.67
N VAL A 435 -16.43 -6.51 -3.72
CA VAL A 435 -16.25 -7.97 -3.61
C VAL A 435 -14.99 -8.30 -2.79
N TYR A 436 -13.88 -7.63 -3.04
CA TYR A 436 -12.65 -7.84 -2.26
C TYR A 436 -12.82 -7.44 -0.79
N THR A 437 -13.55 -6.37 -0.49
CA THR A 437 -13.92 -6.01 0.89
C THR A 437 -14.70 -7.14 1.57
N ASN A 438 -15.64 -7.78 0.86
CA ASN A 438 -16.37 -8.93 1.39
C ASN A 438 -15.47 -10.16 1.60
N ILE A 439 -14.54 -10.43 0.67
CA ILE A 439 -13.54 -11.49 0.81
C ILE A 439 -12.70 -11.28 2.08
N ILE A 440 -12.28 -10.05 2.36
CA ILE A 440 -11.58 -9.68 3.59
C ILE A 440 -12.45 -9.99 4.82
N ILE A 441 -13.71 -9.55 4.80
CA ILE A 441 -14.66 -9.75 5.90
C ILE A 441 -14.82 -11.24 6.21
N ASP A 442 -15.01 -12.06 5.17
CA ASP A 442 -15.18 -13.51 5.31
C ASP A 442 -13.89 -14.18 5.79
N HIS A 443 -12.73 -13.76 5.28
CA HIS A 443 -11.44 -14.25 5.73
C HIS A 443 -11.17 -13.98 7.22
N ILE A 444 -11.56 -12.80 7.72
CA ILE A 444 -11.39 -12.44 9.13
C ILE A 444 -12.38 -13.19 10.03
N LYS A 445 -13.63 -13.35 9.58
CA LYS A 445 -14.69 -14.02 10.35
C LYS A 445 -14.47 -15.53 10.42
N VAL A 446 -14.06 -16.14 9.31
CA VAL A 446 -13.95 -17.60 9.20
C VAL A 446 -12.50 -18.02 9.33
N SER A 447 -12.17 -18.67 10.45
CA SER A 447 -10.86 -19.28 10.64
C SER A 447 -10.73 -20.51 9.74
N HIS A 448 -10.20 -20.31 8.54
CA HIS A 448 -9.87 -21.40 7.64
C HIS A 448 -8.54 -22.03 8.06
N PRO A 449 -8.44 -23.36 8.19
CA PRO A 449 -7.15 -24.01 8.38
C PRO A 449 -6.34 -23.84 7.09
N ASN A 450 -5.23 -23.10 7.17
CA ASN A 450 -4.33 -22.78 6.04
C ASN A 450 -4.99 -21.97 4.91
N PRO A 451 -5.34 -20.69 5.13
CA PRO A 451 -5.90 -19.85 4.07
C PRO A 451 -4.89 -19.65 2.94
N ASP A 452 -5.37 -19.61 1.69
CA ASP A 452 -4.54 -19.26 0.54
C ASP A 452 -4.23 -17.76 0.54
N LEU A 453 -3.17 -17.39 1.26
CA LEU A 453 -2.71 -16.00 1.32
C LEU A 453 -2.22 -15.50 -0.05
N SER A 454 -1.74 -16.40 -0.94
CA SER A 454 -1.33 -16.00 -2.29
C SER A 454 -2.52 -15.47 -3.09
N LEU A 455 -3.69 -16.10 -2.95
CA LEU A 455 -4.92 -15.64 -3.60
C LEU A 455 -5.37 -14.27 -3.09
N LEU A 456 -5.34 -14.07 -1.76
CA LEU A 456 -5.67 -12.77 -1.18
C LEU A 456 -4.73 -11.68 -1.68
N CYS A 457 -3.44 -11.97 -1.82
CA CYS A 457 -2.47 -11.04 -2.38
C CYS A 457 -2.79 -10.72 -3.85
N ASP A 458 -3.03 -11.75 -4.66
CA ASP A 458 -3.34 -11.62 -6.09
C ASP A 458 -4.61 -10.78 -6.31
N GLN A 459 -5.69 -11.09 -5.59
CA GLN A 459 -6.95 -10.36 -5.64
C GLN A 459 -6.77 -8.89 -5.24
N ARG A 460 -6.12 -8.63 -4.11
CA ARG A 460 -5.84 -7.27 -3.64
C ARG A 460 -5.05 -6.47 -4.68
N ASN A 461 -3.96 -7.05 -5.16
CA ASN A 461 -3.01 -6.36 -6.02
C ASN A 461 -3.63 -6.10 -7.40
N LEU A 462 -4.43 -7.04 -7.93
CA LEU A 462 -5.15 -6.83 -9.18
C LEU A 462 -6.19 -5.69 -9.05
N VAL A 463 -6.97 -5.67 -7.97
CA VAL A 463 -7.94 -4.58 -7.71
C VAL A 463 -7.23 -3.23 -7.64
N GLN A 464 -6.14 -3.13 -6.86
CA GLN A 464 -5.36 -1.91 -6.73
C GLN A 464 -4.73 -1.49 -8.06
N TYR A 465 -4.22 -2.46 -8.84
CA TYR A 465 -3.66 -2.23 -10.16
C TYR A 465 -4.69 -1.61 -11.11
N HIS A 466 -5.91 -2.16 -11.19
CA HIS A 466 -6.95 -1.62 -12.05
C HIS A 466 -7.45 -0.25 -11.58
N LEU A 467 -7.58 -0.02 -10.26
CA LEU A 467 -7.95 1.28 -9.71
C LEU A 467 -6.94 2.38 -10.08
N LEU A 468 -5.64 2.09 -9.99
CA LEU A 468 -4.59 3.03 -10.38
C LEU A 468 -4.51 3.27 -11.89
N ASN A 469 -5.00 2.32 -12.70
CA ASN A 469 -5.07 2.46 -14.14
C ASN A 469 -6.30 3.23 -14.63
N LEU A 470 -7.31 3.49 -13.78
CA LEU A 470 -8.41 4.38 -14.15
C LEU A 470 -7.86 5.78 -14.50
N PRO A 471 -8.13 6.27 -15.72
CA PRO A 471 -7.63 7.57 -16.16
C PRO A 471 -8.27 8.68 -15.32
N SER A 472 -7.54 9.75 -15.01
CA SER A 472 -8.15 10.95 -14.46
C SER A 472 -9.06 11.62 -15.50
N ALA A 473 -10.13 12.28 -15.06
CA ALA A 473 -11.10 12.95 -15.93
C ALA A 473 -10.49 13.83 -17.04
N ARG A 474 -9.39 14.55 -16.75
CA ARG A 474 -8.66 15.36 -17.73
C ARG A 474 -8.13 14.58 -18.95
N HIS A 475 -7.95 13.26 -18.83
CA HIS A 475 -7.51 12.39 -19.91
C HIS A 475 -8.69 11.70 -20.61
N LEU A 476 -9.93 12.04 -20.26
CA LEU A 476 -11.17 11.57 -20.87
C LEU A 476 -12.08 12.73 -21.33
N PRO A 477 -11.56 13.79 -21.99
CA PRO A 477 -12.34 14.99 -22.28
C PRO A 477 -13.55 14.73 -23.19
N THR A 478 -13.49 13.69 -24.04
CA THR A 478 -14.56 13.34 -24.99
C THR A 478 -15.56 12.33 -24.45
N TRP A 479 -15.29 11.71 -23.30
CA TRP A 479 -16.16 10.68 -22.73
C TRP A 479 -17.41 11.27 -22.09
N PHE A 480 -17.27 12.43 -21.46
CA PHE A 480 -18.32 13.01 -20.64
C PHE A 480 -19.23 13.90 -21.48
N PRO A 481 -20.55 13.62 -21.53
CA PRO A 481 -21.50 14.48 -22.24
C PRO A 481 -21.58 15.89 -21.65
N THR A 482 -21.27 16.02 -20.36
CA THR A 482 -21.34 17.29 -19.62
C THR A 482 -20.15 17.43 -18.66
N PRO A 483 -19.75 18.66 -18.30
CA PRO A 483 -18.79 18.92 -17.23
C PRO A 483 -19.21 18.31 -15.88
N HIS A 484 -20.51 18.10 -15.70
CA HIS A 484 -21.10 17.50 -14.51
C HIS A 484 -20.70 16.03 -14.35
N HIS A 485 -20.87 15.24 -15.40
CA HIS A 485 -20.45 13.83 -15.43
C HIS A 485 -18.94 13.68 -15.18
N GLN A 486 -18.14 14.58 -15.76
CA GLN A 486 -16.70 14.62 -15.56
C GLN A 486 -16.32 14.87 -14.09
N THR A 487 -16.99 15.82 -13.43
CA THR A 487 -16.76 16.14 -12.02
C THR A 487 -17.11 14.96 -11.11
N ILE A 488 -18.26 14.32 -11.34
CA ILE A 488 -18.71 13.15 -10.56
C ILE A 488 -17.73 12.00 -10.70
N TYR A 489 -17.29 11.71 -11.92
CA TYR A 489 -16.28 10.69 -12.20
C TYR A 489 -14.99 10.95 -11.40
N GLU A 490 -14.42 12.15 -11.52
CA GLU A 490 -13.13 12.45 -10.85
C GLU A 490 -13.26 12.44 -9.32
N THR A 491 -14.36 12.99 -8.80
CA THR A 491 -14.70 12.97 -7.37
C THR A 491 -14.74 11.53 -6.85
N CYS A 492 -15.47 10.65 -7.54
CA CYS A 492 -15.60 9.26 -7.14
C CYS A 492 -14.30 8.48 -7.30
N ARG A 493 -13.52 8.77 -8.34
CA ARG A 493 -12.21 8.12 -8.59
C ARG A 493 -11.22 8.47 -7.48
N LEU A 494 -11.15 9.74 -7.07
CA LEU A 494 -10.31 10.19 -5.95
C LEU A 494 -10.77 9.62 -4.61
N ALA A 495 -12.08 9.60 -4.35
CA ALA A 495 -12.64 8.99 -3.15
C ALA A 495 -12.41 7.47 -3.09
N ALA A 496 -12.44 6.76 -4.23
CA ALA A 496 -12.09 5.34 -4.29
C ALA A 496 -10.60 5.10 -4.00
N LEU A 497 -9.70 5.98 -4.43
CA LEU A 497 -8.28 5.94 -4.05
C LEU A 497 -8.09 6.16 -2.54
N ILE A 498 -8.85 7.08 -1.93
CA ILE A 498 -8.88 7.27 -0.48
C ILE A 498 -9.34 5.98 0.21
N TYR A 499 -10.46 5.41 -0.22
CA TYR A 499 -10.98 4.15 0.32
C TYR A 499 -9.95 3.02 0.19
N ALA A 500 -9.32 2.87 -0.97
CA ALA A 500 -8.37 1.80 -1.19
C ALA A 500 -7.14 1.94 -0.28
N VAL A 501 -6.52 3.12 -0.26
CA VAL A 501 -5.34 3.40 0.60
C VAL A 501 -5.67 3.34 2.09
N GLY A 502 -6.91 3.64 2.48
CA GLY A 502 -7.37 3.58 3.86
C GLY A 502 -7.82 2.20 4.31
N VAL A 503 -8.28 1.34 3.39
CA VAL A 503 -9.03 0.12 3.73
C VAL A 503 -8.46 -1.13 3.05
N THR A 504 -8.46 -1.22 1.72
CA THR A 504 -8.17 -2.48 0.99
C THR A 504 -6.70 -2.68 0.64
N PHE A 505 -5.95 -1.59 0.50
CA PHE A 505 -4.51 -1.52 0.26
C PHE A 505 -3.87 -0.53 1.26
N PRO A 506 -3.87 -0.87 2.57
CA PRO A 506 -3.61 0.09 3.64
C PRO A 506 -2.17 0.57 3.66
N LEU A 507 -1.97 1.86 3.34
CA LEU A 507 -0.65 2.50 3.44
C LEU A 507 -0.52 3.21 4.80
N PRO A 508 0.57 2.96 5.55
CA PRO A 508 0.82 3.62 6.83
C PRO A 508 1.11 5.10 6.61
N PHE A 509 0.98 5.89 7.67
CA PHE A 509 1.03 7.35 7.63
C PHE A 509 2.26 7.91 6.87
N GLN A 510 3.42 7.27 7.03
CA GLN A 510 4.70 7.73 6.48
C GLN A 510 4.70 7.87 4.96
N CYS A 511 3.98 7.00 4.26
CA CYS A 511 3.84 7.03 2.80
C CYS A 511 2.37 7.03 2.38
N SER A 512 1.47 7.54 3.22
CA SER A 512 0.06 7.62 2.88
C SER A 512 -0.21 8.85 2.02
N PRO A 513 -0.75 8.71 0.80
CA PRO A 513 -1.17 9.84 -0.04
C PRO A 513 -2.48 10.49 0.41
N LEU A 514 -3.07 10.09 1.55
CA LEU A 514 -4.37 10.60 2.04
C LEU A 514 -4.47 12.13 2.09
N PRO A 515 -3.48 12.89 2.63
CA PRO A 515 -3.57 14.35 2.65
C PRO A 515 -3.62 14.96 1.25
N ARG A 516 -2.84 14.41 0.31
CA ARG A 516 -2.82 14.85 -1.09
C ARG A 516 -4.13 14.50 -1.79
N LEU A 517 -4.67 13.32 -1.54
CA LEU A 517 -5.96 12.90 -2.09
C LEU A 517 -7.11 13.79 -1.58
N ALA A 518 -7.11 14.14 -0.30
CA ALA A 518 -8.11 15.06 0.27
C ALA A 518 -8.05 16.44 -0.38
N ASN A 519 -6.84 16.97 -0.57
CA ASN A 519 -6.65 18.25 -1.26
C ASN A 519 -7.11 18.20 -2.72
N LEU A 520 -6.69 17.19 -3.50
CA LEU A 520 -7.15 17.00 -4.89
C LEU A 520 -8.68 16.85 -5.00
N LEU A 521 -9.29 16.16 -4.04
CA LEU A 521 -10.74 15.98 -3.98
C LEU A 521 -11.46 17.29 -3.69
N GLN A 522 -10.93 18.09 -2.74
CA GLN A 522 -11.44 19.43 -2.46
C GLN A 522 -11.32 20.34 -3.69
N GLU A 523 -10.15 20.38 -4.34
CA GLU A 523 -9.94 21.18 -5.56
C GLU A 523 -10.93 20.78 -6.66
N THR A 524 -11.12 19.48 -6.89
CA THR A 524 -12.06 18.96 -7.88
C THR A 524 -13.50 19.43 -7.62
N LEU A 525 -13.92 19.42 -6.36
CA LEU A 525 -15.27 19.83 -5.96
C LEU A 525 -15.46 21.36 -5.98
N GLN A 526 -14.39 22.14 -5.79
CA GLN A 526 -14.42 23.61 -5.82
C GLN A 526 -14.31 24.19 -7.23
N GLN A 527 -13.69 23.49 -8.17
CA GLN A 527 -13.46 23.96 -9.54
C GLN A 527 -14.72 23.93 -10.42
N THR A 528 -15.87 23.46 -9.92
CA THR A 528 -17.11 23.38 -10.70
C THR A 528 -18.07 24.53 -10.33
N PRO A 529 -18.20 25.58 -11.17
CA PRO A 529 -19.15 26.66 -10.94
C PRO A 529 -20.59 26.12 -10.98
N ASP A 530 -21.48 26.69 -10.17
CA ASP A 530 -22.89 26.25 -10.01
C ASP A 530 -23.04 24.77 -9.61
N ALA A 531 -22.49 24.42 -8.44
CA ALA A 531 -22.52 23.05 -7.94
C ALA A 531 -23.90 22.52 -7.51
N THR A 532 -24.90 23.37 -7.36
CA THR A 532 -26.22 22.97 -6.85
C THR A 532 -26.99 22.05 -7.82
N PRO A 533 -27.08 22.31 -9.14
CA PRO A 533 -27.70 21.39 -10.09
C PRO A 533 -26.93 20.08 -10.33
N LEU A 534 -25.60 20.06 -10.15
CA LEU A 534 -24.73 18.87 -10.33
C LEU A 534 -25.23 17.66 -9.54
N TRP A 535 -25.64 17.91 -8.31
CA TRP A 535 -25.91 16.89 -7.30
C TRP A 535 -27.41 16.75 -7.06
N THR A 536 -28.25 17.03 -8.07
CA THR A 536 -29.71 16.85 -7.98
C THR A 536 -30.13 15.40 -8.15
N HIS A 537 -29.36 14.62 -8.90
CA HIS A 537 -29.64 13.21 -9.10
C HIS A 537 -29.41 12.42 -7.79
N PRO A 538 -30.33 11.54 -7.33
CA PRO A 538 -30.19 10.82 -6.06
C PRO A 538 -28.87 10.04 -5.92
N ASN A 539 -28.49 9.28 -6.95
CA ASN A 539 -27.19 8.59 -6.97
C ASN A 539 -25.98 9.55 -6.85
N ALA A 540 -26.07 10.76 -7.39
CA ALA A 540 -25.01 11.75 -7.28
C ALA A 540 -24.94 12.31 -5.85
N GLN A 541 -26.08 12.52 -5.17
CA GLN A 541 -26.11 12.94 -3.76
C GLN A 541 -25.46 11.91 -2.84
N ILE A 542 -25.78 10.63 -3.05
CA ILE A 542 -25.15 9.51 -2.32
C ILE A 542 -23.64 9.54 -2.53
N ALA A 543 -23.20 9.65 -3.79
CA ALA A 543 -21.77 9.70 -4.12
C ALA A 543 -21.06 10.92 -3.52
N LEU A 544 -21.71 12.10 -3.50
CA LEU A 544 -21.18 13.31 -2.88
C LEU A 544 -21.00 13.16 -1.37
N LEU A 545 -22.04 12.70 -0.66
CA LEU A 545 -21.99 12.48 0.79
C LEU A 545 -20.89 11.48 1.14
N TRP A 546 -20.75 10.43 0.33
CA TRP A 546 -19.68 9.45 0.46
C TRP A 546 -18.29 10.05 0.24
N ALA A 547 -18.10 10.79 -0.85
CA ALA A 547 -16.82 11.43 -1.16
C ALA A 547 -16.42 12.48 -0.12
N LEU A 548 -17.35 13.33 0.32
CA LEU A 548 -17.12 14.32 1.38
C LEU A 548 -16.76 13.65 2.71
N THR A 549 -17.39 12.52 3.03
CA THR A 549 -17.08 11.75 4.25
C THR A 549 -15.66 11.19 4.18
N LEU A 550 -15.31 10.49 3.11
CA LEU A 550 -13.96 9.94 2.94
C LEU A 550 -12.89 11.03 2.85
N GLY A 551 -13.16 12.11 2.14
CA GLY A 551 -12.27 13.28 2.06
C GLY A 551 -12.07 13.96 3.40
N GLY A 552 -13.14 14.11 4.19
CA GLY A 552 -13.07 14.62 5.56
C GLY A 552 -12.23 13.72 6.46
N ILE A 553 -12.40 12.40 6.39
CA ILE A 553 -11.55 11.45 7.12
C ILE A 553 -10.09 11.57 6.68
N ALA A 554 -9.82 11.61 5.37
CA ALA A 554 -8.47 11.73 4.82
C ALA A 554 -7.77 13.07 5.15
N ALA A 555 -8.55 14.12 5.41
CA ALA A 555 -8.07 15.44 5.82
C ALA A 555 -7.82 15.55 7.34
N GLU A 556 -7.83 14.46 8.10
CA GLU A 556 -7.60 14.51 9.55
C GLU A 556 -6.27 15.19 9.91
N ASN A 557 -6.31 16.12 10.88
CA ASN A 557 -5.19 16.98 11.27
C ASN A 557 -4.65 17.89 10.15
N ARG A 558 -5.48 18.22 9.15
CA ARG A 558 -5.15 19.13 8.05
C ARG A 558 -6.11 20.33 8.00
N PRO A 559 -5.68 21.49 7.48
CA PRO A 559 -6.55 22.67 7.37
C PRO A 559 -7.78 22.44 6.47
N GLU A 560 -7.65 21.58 5.44
CA GLU A 560 -8.73 21.20 4.53
C GLU A 560 -9.92 20.56 5.25
N ARG A 561 -9.70 19.99 6.45
CA ARG A 561 -10.71 19.33 7.28
C ARG A 561 -11.95 20.18 7.49
N ALA A 562 -11.77 21.46 7.81
CA ALA A 562 -12.86 22.39 8.09
C ALA A 562 -13.78 22.60 6.87
N TRP A 563 -13.20 22.61 5.66
CA TRP A 563 -13.98 22.72 4.43
C TRP A 563 -14.85 21.49 4.19
N PHE A 564 -14.30 20.29 4.42
CA PHE A 564 -15.09 19.05 4.33
C PHE A 564 -16.22 19.02 5.36
N VAL A 565 -15.97 19.41 6.62
CA VAL A 565 -17.01 19.48 7.67
C VAL A 565 -18.15 20.40 7.25
N HIS A 566 -17.83 21.63 6.86
CA HIS A 566 -18.83 22.62 6.46
C HIS A 566 -19.64 22.15 5.24
N THR A 567 -18.96 21.66 4.20
CA THR A 567 -19.62 21.21 2.97
C THR A 567 -20.47 19.96 3.19
N LEU A 568 -20.01 19.03 4.03
CA LEU A 568 -20.78 17.85 4.44
C LEU A 568 -22.00 18.24 5.27
N ALA A 569 -21.92 19.23 6.16
CA ALA A 569 -23.07 19.74 6.91
C ALA A 569 -24.15 20.33 5.99
N GLN A 570 -23.75 21.11 4.99
CA GLN A 570 -24.68 21.66 3.99
C GLN A 570 -25.34 20.55 3.16
N ALA A 571 -24.55 19.58 2.69
CA ALA A 571 -25.07 18.45 1.93
C ALA A 571 -26.00 17.58 2.78
N ALA A 572 -25.65 17.30 4.03
CA ALA A 572 -26.47 16.53 4.97
C ALA A 572 -27.81 17.23 5.27
N SER A 573 -27.77 18.53 5.57
CA SER A 573 -28.98 19.36 5.78
C SER A 573 -29.91 19.32 4.59
N SER A 574 -29.37 19.49 3.38
CA SER A 574 -30.15 19.49 2.13
C SER A 574 -30.80 18.13 1.84
N ASN A 575 -30.28 17.05 2.43
CA ASN A 575 -30.81 15.69 2.31
C ASN A 575 -31.59 15.24 3.57
N GLY A 576 -31.83 16.13 4.54
CA GLY A 576 -32.56 15.81 5.77
C GLY A 576 -31.83 14.80 6.69
N ILE A 577 -30.50 14.80 6.68
CA ILE A 577 -29.66 13.89 7.47
C ILE A 577 -29.15 14.64 8.71
N TYR A 578 -29.65 14.27 9.88
CA TYR A 578 -29.35 14.95 11.15
C TYR A 578 -28.67 14.06 12.21
N PHE A 579 -28.41 12.79 11.89
CA PHE A 579 -27.74 11.88 12.83
C PHE A 579 -26.92 10.80 12.10
N TRP A 580 -25.87 10.34 12.77
CA TRP A 580 -24.88 9.40 12.23
C TRP A 580 -25.48 8.14 11.59
N PRO A 581 -26.39 7.39 12.25
CA PRO A 581 -27.00 6.20 11.63
C PRO A 581 -27.65 6.48 10.26
N LYS A 582 -28.24 7.67 10.07
CA LYS A 582 -28.85 8.04 8.79
C LYS A 582 -27.77 8.30 7.74
N LEU A 583 -26.71 9.03 8.07
CA LEU A 583 -25.58 9.22 7.16
C LEU A 583 -24.95 7.87 6.79
N LYS A 584 -24.65 7.02 7.79
CA LYS A 584 -24.05 5.70 7.58
C LYS A 584 -24.86 4.84 6.61
N SER A 585 -26.19 4.80 6.77
CA SER A 585 -27.07 4.06 5.83
C SER A 585 -26.96 4.55 4.38
N VAL A 586 -26.60 5.82 4.16
CA VAL A 586 -26.34 6.38 2.82
C VAL A 586 -24.96 5.94 2.31
N LEU A 587 -23.94 5.97 3.17
CA LEU A 587 -22.57 5.60 2.81
C LEU A 587 -22.44 4.13 2.38
N GLU A 588 -23.24 3.24 2.97
CA GLU A 588 -23.29 1.80 2.67
C GLU A 588 -23.80 1.49 1.24
N PHE A 589 -24.44 2.44 0.55
CA PHE A 589 -24.78 2.28 -0.87
C PHE A 589 -23.55 2.41 -1.80
N MET A 590 -22.45 2.95 -1.27
CA MET A 590 -21.16 3.06 -1.94
C MET A 590 -20.16 2.06 -1.31
N LEU A 591 -18.88 2.41 -1.20
CA LEU A 591 -17.87 1.58 -0.56
C LEU A 591 -17.72 1.98 0.91
N TRP A 592 -18.10 1.11 1.83
CA TRP A 592 -17.95 1.32 3.26
C TRP A 592 -17.64 0.01 3.96
N TYR A 593 -16.64 0.01 4.85
CA TYR A 593 -16.35 -1.12 5.72
C TYR A 593 -16.33 -0.65 7.17
N ASP A 594 -17.37 -1.03 7.91
CA ASP A 594 -17.63 -0.58 9.29
C ASP A 594 -16.39 -0.63 10.19
N ALA A 595 -15.71 -1.79 10.25
CA ALA A 595 -14.59 -1.96 11.16
C ALA A 595 -13.41 -1.03 10.85
N ALA A 596 -13.26 -0.60 9.59
CA ALA A 596 -12.20 0.30 9.17
C ALA A 596 -12.60 1.78 9.20
N CYS A 597 -13.88 2.09 8.94
CA CYS A 597 -14.33 3.45 8.68
C CYS A 597 -15.19 4.08 9.80
N ASP A 598 -15.91 3.29 10.61
CA ASP A 598 -16.95 3.82 11.52
C ASP A 598 -16.40 4.79 12.56
N GLU A 599 -15.24 4.50 13.16
CA GLU A 599 -14.67 5.36 14.20
C GLU A 599 -14.27 6.73 13.66
N ALA A 600 -13.55 6.76 12.54
CA ALA A 600 -13.14 8.00 11.91
C ALA A 600 -14.33 8.76 11.31
N GLY A 601 -15.28 8.03 10.71
CA GLY A 601 -16.52 8.60 10.18
C GLY A 601 -17.39 9.22 11.27
N TYR A 602 -17.51 8.56 12.42
CA TYR A 602 -18.23 9.08 13.58
C TYR A 602 -17.54 10.31 14.19
N SER A 603 -16.21 10.26 14.32
CA SER A 603 -15.40 11.42 14.75
C SER A 603 -15.66 12.64 13.85
N LEU A 604 -15.64 12.44 12.53
CA LEU A 604 -16.03 13.45 11.56
C LEU A 604 -17.46 13.94 11.73
N TRP A 605 -18.40 13.03 11.94
CA TRP A 605 -19.79 13.38 12.11
C TRP A 605 -20.04 14.25 13.35
N LEU A 606 -19.28 14.08 14.43
CA LEU A 606 -19.40 14.94 15.62
C LEU A 606 -19.09 16.40 15.31
N GLU A 607 -18.08 16.67 14.48
CA GLU A 607 -17.77 18.02 14.00
C GLU A 607 -18.87 18.57 13.09
N VAL A 608 -19.42 17.74 12.20
CA VAL A 608 -20.52 18.09 11.29
C VAL A 608 -21.78 18.43 12.07
N ALA A 609 -22.15 17.59 13.06
CA ALA A 609 -23.32 17.78 13.90
C ALA A 609 -23.23 19.05 14.76
N GLY A 610 -22.03 19.59 15.00
CA GLY A 610 -21.86 20.90 15.64
C GLY A 610 -22.28 22.09 14.76
N LEU A 611 -22.50 21.87 13.45
CA LEU A 611 -22.94 22.89 12.49
C LEU A 611 -24.40 22.71 12.01
N LEU A 612 -25.04 21.58 12.34
CA LEU A 612 -26.43 21.26 12.03
C LEU A 612 -27.35 21.74 13.14
#